data_AF-A0A7J7QXZ0-F1
#
_entry.id   AF-A0A7J7QXZ0-F1
#
_cell.length_a   1.000
_cell.length_b   1.000
_cell.length_c   1.000
_cell.angle_alpha   90.00
_cell.angle_beta   90.00
_cell.angle_gamma   90.00
#
_symmetry.space_group_name_H-M   'P 1'
#
loop_
_entity.id
_entity.type
_entity.pdbx_description
1 polymer ?
#
loop_
_entity_poly.entity_id
_entity_poly.type
_entity_poly.pdbx_seq_one_letter_code
_entity_poly.pdbx_strand_id
1 'polypeptide(L)'
;MAAAESKPPAGAAAARRLARSCWSAFWDYETPKVIVVRNRQLGVVYRVVQLLILLYFVWYVFIVQKSYQDRETGPESSVITKVKGITSSEHKVWDVEEYVKPPEGGSVFSIITRIEATPSQAQGTCPESTRVTNATCHSDEDCVAGELDMLGNGVRTGRCVPYYHGDSKTCEVFGWCPVEDGASVSQFLGKMAPNFTILIKNSIHYPKFQFSKGNIEMRKDGYLKHCLFDEASHLYCPIFRLGFIVEQAGENFTELARTGGVIGVIINWDCDLDLPASNCNPKYSFRRLDPKHTPASSGYNFRFAKYYMINGSTTRTLIKAYGIRIDVIVHGQAGKFSLIPTIINLATALTSIGVGSFLCDWILLTFMNKNKVYSHKKFDKDSTLTDPRGLAQL
;
A
#
# COMPACT_ATOMS: atom_id res chain seq x y z
N MET A 1 69.77 25.04 64.98
CA MET A 1 69.29 24.88 63.59
C MET A 1 69.85 23.60 63.00
N ALA A 2 69.05 22.54 63.00
CA ALA A 2 69.23 21.35 62.15
C ALA A 2 67.95 20.52 62.29
N ALA A 3 66.96 20.79 61.44
CA ALA A 3 65.76 19.98 61.34
C ALA A 3 66.08 18.75 60.50
N ALA A 4 65.88 17.57 61.09
CA ALA A 4 66.07 16.29 60.43
C ALA A 4 65.00 16.07 59.36
N GLU A 5 65.43 15.73 58.14
CA GLU A 5 64.59 15.40 56.99
C GLU A 5 63.98 14.00 57.19
N SER A 6 62.64 13.91 57.24
CA SER A 6 61.94 12.63 57.33
C SER A 6 61.70 12.04 55.93
N LYS A 7 62.27 10.85 55.69
CA LYS A 7 62.03 10.07 54.46
C LYS A 7 60.56 9.64 54.37
N PRO A 8 59.88 9.74 53.21
CA PRO A 8 58.50 9.33 53.05
C PRO A 8 58.36 7.78 53.07
N PRO A 9 57.20 7.24 53.49
CA PRO A 9 56.98 5.80 53.61
C PRO A 9 56.95 5.13 52.24
N ALA A 10 57.65 3.98 52.11
CA ALA A 10 57.86 3.25 50.87
C ALA A 10 56.56 2.89 50.10
N GLY A 11 55.42 2.78 50.79
CA GLY A 11 54.12 2.46 50.18
C GLY A 11 53.49 3.57 49.33
N ALA A 12 53.69 4.85 49.67
CA ALA A 12 53.12 5.97 48.90
C ALA A 12 53.83 6.17 47.55
N ALA A 13 55.12 5.82 47.49
CA ALA A 13 55.90 5.82 46.25
C ALA A 13 55.50 4.64 45.34
N ALA A 14 55.25 3.46 45.91
CA ALA A 14 54.78 2.29 45.17
C ALA A 14 53.36 2.49 44.61
N ALA A 15 52.43 3.02 45.41
CA ALA A 15 51.07 3.35 44.96
C ALA A 15 51.06 4.43 43.86
N ARG A 16 51.91 5.46 43.97
CA ARG A 16 52.08 6.47 42.89
C ARG A 16 52.73 5.87 41.64
N ARG A 17 53.63 4.91 41.75
CA ARG A 17 54.23 4.21 40.59
C ARG A 17 53.22 3.29 39.92
N LEU A 18 52.42 2.54 40.68
CA LEU A 18 51.35 1.69 40.16
C LEU A 18 50.24 2.52 39.52
N ALA A 19 49.81 3.62 40.16
CA ALA A 19 48.82 4.53 39.59
C ALA A 19 49.33 5.20 38.29
N ARG A 20 50.62 5.57 38.22
CA ARG A 20 51.25 6.05 36.98
C ARG A 20 51.33 4.95 35.92
N SER A 21 51.62 3.71 36.31
CA SER A 21 51.71 2.56 35.40
C SER A 21 50.33 2.18 34.84
N CYS A 22 49.27 2.23 35.64
CA CYS A 22 47.90 2.03 35.17
C CYS A 22 47.44 3.20 34.29
N TRP A 23 47.85 4.43 34.63
CA TRP A 23 47.56 5.60 33.79
C TRP A 23 48.27 5.53 32.44
N SER A 24 49.54 5.09 32.40
CA SER A 24 50.25 4.88 31.13
C SER A 24 49.62 3.74 30.33
N ALA A 25 49.28 2.62 30.98
CA ALA A 25 48.60 1.51 30.33
C ALA A 25 47.23 1.87 29.73
N PHE A 26 46.51 2.81 30.35
CA PHE A 26 45.25 3.33 29.81
C PHE A 26 45.44 4.13 28.49
N TRP A 27 46.61 4.72 28.29
CA TRP A 27 46.96 5.46 27.06
C TRP A 27 47.72 4.61 26.04
N ASP A 28 47.91 3.31 26.32
CA ASP A 28 48.56 2.41 25.38
C ASP A 28 47.60 2.08 24.22
N TYR A 29 48.09 2.22 22.99
CA TYR A 29 47.37 1.89 21.77
C TYR A 29 47.92 0.59 21.18
N GLU A 30 47.13 -0.48 21.28
CA GLU A 30 47.49 -1.78 20.73
C GLU A 30 47.21 -1.85 19.22
N THR A 31 48.18 -2.38 18.48
CA THR A 31 48.02 -2.66 17.04
C THR A 31 48.42 -4.09 16.72
N PRO A 32 47.67 -4.80 15.85
CA PRO A 32 48.02 -6.15 15.47
C PRO A 32 49.28 -6.17 14.62
N LYS A 33 50.18 -7.13 14.87
CA LYS A 33 51.33 -7.41 14.01
C LYS A 33 50.84 -8.03 12.69
N VAL A 34 51.02 -7.32 11.59
CA VAL A 34 50.58 -7.75 10.25
C VAL A 34 51.71 -8.43 9.46
N ILE A 35 51.35 -9.41 8.62
CA ILE A 35 52.29 -10.12 7.74
C ILE A 35 52.03 -9.71 6.30
N VAL A 36 53.07 -9.22 5.62
CA VAL A 36 52.97 -8.82 4.20
C VAL A 36 53.42 -9.96 3.31
N VAL A 37 52.48 -10.61 2.63
CA VAL A 37 52.76 -11.68 1.66
C VAL A 37 53.01 -11.07 0.28
N ARG A 38 54.27 -11.13 -0.20
CA ARG A 38 54.65 -10.65 -1.55
C ARG A 38 54.45 -11.73 -2.61
N ASN A 39 53.20 -11.98 -3.01
CA ASN A 39 52.87 -12.88 -4.12
C ASN A 39 51.94 -12.18 -5.14
N ARG A 40 52.34 -12.14 -6.41
CA ARG A 40 51.59 -11.44 -7.48
C ARG A 40 50.20 -12.05 -7.73
N GLN A 41 50.07 -13.37 -7.73
CA GLN A 41 48.79 -14.04 -8.00
C GLN A 41 47.77 -13.77 -6.88
N LEU A 42 48.19 -13.93 -5.63
CA LEU A 42 47.34 -13.64 -4.47
C LEU A 42 47.01 -12.15 -4.37
N GLY A 43 47.97 -11.27 -4.68
CA GLY A 43 47.75 -9.83 -4.72
C GLY A 43 46.71 -9.43 -5.78
N VAL A 44 46.74 -10.03 -6.97
CA VAL A 44 45.71 -9.80 -8.01
C VAL A 44 44.34 -10.27 -7.51
N VAL A 45 44.24 -11.48 -6.95
CA VAL A 45 42.97 -12.00 -6.40
C VAL A 45 42.42 -11.07 -5.32
N TYR A 46 43.25 -10.64 -4.37
CA TYR A 46 42.84 -9.70 -3.32
C TYR A 46 42.33 -8.38 -3.89
N ARG A 47 43.04 -7.77 -4.84
CA ARG A 47 42.62 -6.50 -5.47
C ARG A 47 41.36 -6.64 -6.32
N VAL A 48 41.18 -7.76 -7.02
CA VAL A 48 39.96 -8.04 -7.79
C VAL A 48 38.76 -8.17 -6.85
N VAL A 49 38.89 -8.92 -5.76
CA VAL A 49 37.82 -9.05 -4.75
C VAL A 49 37.46 -7.70 -4.14
N GLN A 50 38.46 -6.88 -3.78
CA GLN A 50 38.24 -5.52 -3.30
C GLN A 50 37.49 -4.66 -4.33
N LEU A 51 37.89 -4.72 -5.61
CA LEU A 51 37.25 -3.97 -6.68
C LEU A 51 35.79 -4.39 -6.87
N LEU A 52 35.49 -5.69 -6.82
CA LEU A 52 34.12 -6.21 -6.93
C LEU A 52 33.24 -5.75 -5.76
N ILE A 53 33.76 -5.78 -4.53
CA ILE A 53 33.06 -5.26 -3.35
C ILE A 53 32.79 -3.76 -3.51
N LEU A 54 33.81 -2.97 -3.88
CA LEU A 54 33.64 -1.53 -4.11
C LEU A 54 32.61 -1.23 -5.20
N LEU A 55 32.66 -1.95 -6.32
CA LEU A 55 31.70 -1.79 -7.42
C LEU A 55 30.28 -2.12 -6.95
N TYR A 56 30.09 -3.19 -6.18
CA TYR A 56 28.79 -3.53 -5.60
C TYR A 56 28.26 -2.40 -4.71
N PHE A 57 29.07 -1.88 -3.78
CA PHE A 57 28.62 -0.80 -2.90
C PHE A 57 28.31 0.48 -3.69
N VAL A 58 29.21 0.92 -4.58
CA VAL A 58 29.01 2.16 -5.35
C VAL A 58 27.81 2.03 -6.29
N TRP A 59 27.73 0.96 -7.08
CA TRP A 59 26.70 0.80 -8.09
C TRP A 59 25.36 0.36 -7.50
N TYR A 60 25.32 -0.72 -6.74
CA TYR A 60 24.07 -1.28 -6.25
C TYR A 60 23.56 -0.54 -5.01
N VAL A 61 24.39 -0.38 -3.98
CA VAL A 61 23.94 0.20 -2.70
C VAL A 61 23.75 1.72 -2.81
N PHE A 62 24.73 2.44 -3.34
CA PHE A 62 24.64 3.89 -3.44
C PHE A 62 23.81 4.37 -4.62
N ILE A 63 23.99 3.84 -5.84
CA ILE A 63 23.27 4.35 -7.03
C ILE A 63 21.86 3.74 -7.16
N VAL A 64 21.73 2.41 -7.17
CA VAL A 64 20.42 1.74 -7.40
C VAL A 64 19.50 1.85 -6.19
N GLN A 65 19.99 1.51 -5.00
CA GLN A 65 19.19 1.53 -3.76
C GLN A 65 19.10 2.92 -3.12
N LYS A 66 19.90 3.89 -3.58
CA LYS A 66 19.97 5.25 -3.02
C LYS A 66 20.12 5.27 -1.51
N SER A 67 20.93 4.36 -0.94
CA SER A 67 21.04 4.21 0.51
C SER A 67 21.72 5.39 1.24
N TYR A 68 22.19 6.40 0.50
CA TYR A 68 22.61 7.70 1.05
C TYR A 68 21.41 8.60 1.42
N GLN A 69 20.20 8.26 0.96
CA GLN A 69 18.98 8.99 1.27
C GLN A 69 18.32 8.40 2.51
N ASP A 70 17.79 9.28 3.34
CA ASP A 70 16.76 8.91 4.28
C ASP A 70 15.42 8.86 3.54
N ARG A 71 14.57 7.89 3.89
CA ARG A 71 13.32 7.61 3.18
C ARG A 71 12.12 7.78 4.10
N GLU A 72 11.04 8.27 3.52
CA GLU A 72 9.71 8.33 4.14
C GLU A 72 8.72 7.64 3.19
N THR A 73 8.05 6.60 3.69
CA THR A 73 7.06 5.83 2.94
C THR A 73 5.67 6.12 3.48
N GLY A 74 4.68 6.28 2.59
CA GLY A 74 3.30 6.55 3.00
C GLY A 74 3.09 8.04 3.30
N PRO A 75 2.94 8.90 2.27
CA PRO A 75 2.64 10.30 2.47
C PRO A 75 1.29 10.50 3.14
N GLU A 76 1.15 11.58 3.91
CA GLU A 76 -0.16 12.11 4.26
C GLU A 76 -0.85 12.57 2.98
N SER A 77 -2.00 11.99 2.64
CA SER A 77 -2.69 12.29 1.39
C SER A 77 -4.10 12.79 1.64
N SER A 78 -4.49 13.80 0.87
CA SER A 78 -5.85 14.33 0.80
C SER A 78 -6.36 14.17 -0.62
N VAL A 79 -7.52 13.54 -0.77
CA VAL A 79 -8.17 13.30 -2.07
C VAL A 79 -9.56 13.90 -2.05
N ILE A 80 -9.86 14.71 -3.06
CA ILE A 80 -11.17 15.29 -3.30
C ILE A 80 -11.57 14.94 -4.73
N THR A 81 -12.77 14.38 -4.89
CA THR A 81 -13.29 13.95 -6.18
C THR A 81 -14.57 14.68 -6.51
N LYS A 82 -14.76 14.98 -7.80
CA LYS A 82 -16.00 15.58 -8.30
C LYS A 82 -16.31 15.02 -9.67
N VAL A 83 -17.49 14.43 -9.81
CA VAL A 83 -17.98 13.92 -11.08
C VAL A 83 -18.81 15.00 -11.77
N LYS A 84 -18.76 15.04 -13.10
CA LYS A 84 -19.63 15.84 -13.95
C LYS A 84 -20.12 15.03 -15.14
N GLY A 85 -21.40 15.19 -15.43
CA GLY A 85 -22.07 14.54 -16.54
C GLY A 85 -23.57 14.60 -16.32
N ILE A 86 -24.33 14.53 -17.40
CA ILE A 86 -25.79 14.34 -17.35
C ILE A 86 -26.12 13.19 -18.29
N THR A 87 -27.21 12.48 -18.05
CA THR A 87 -27.73 11.50 -19.00
C THR A 87 -29.24 11.49 -18.95
N SER A 88 -29.91 11.09 -20.01
CA SER A 88 -31.37 10.93 -20.05
C SER A 88 -31.76 9.46 -20.13
N SER A 89 -32.74 9.05 -19.33
CA SER A 89 -33.57 7.88 -19.58
C SER A 89 -34.92 8.33 -20.19
N GLU A 90 -35.76 7.39 -20.60
CA GLU A 90 -37.00 7.67 -21.36
C GLU A 90 -37.93 8.70 -20.70
N HIS A 91 -37.93 8.78 -19.36
CA HIS A 91 -38.83 9.65 -18.59
C HIS A 91 -38.11 10.60 -17.65
N LYS A 92 -36.78 10.66 -17.68
CA LYS A 92 -36.03 11.37 -16.64
C LYS A 92 -34.61 11.76 -17.07
N VAL A 93 -34.19 12.96 -16.69
CA VAL A 93 -32.79 13.38 -16.75
C VAL A 93 -32.12 13.07 -15.42
N TRP A 94 -30.91 12.52 -15.49
CA TRP A 94 -30.07 12.13 -14.38
C TRP A 94 -28.87 13.07 -14.28
N ASP A 95 -28.66 13.61 -13.09
CA ASP A 95 -27.52 14.45 -12.72
C ASP A 95 -26.66 13.80 -11.62
N VAL A 96 -25.59 14.49 -11.26
CA VAL A 96 -24.54 13.99 -10.37
C VAL A 96 -25.11 13.62 -9.00
N GLU A 97 -26.09 14.39 -8.53
CA GLU A 97 -26.75 14.27 -7.24
C GLU A 97 -27.54 12.96 -7.13
N GLU A 98 -27.97 12.39 -8.26
CA GLU A 98 -28.71 11.15 -8.29
C GLU A 98 -27.86 9.92 -8.51
N TYR A 99 -26.92 9.96 -9.45
CA TYR A 99 -26.12 8.78 -9.82
C TYR A 99 -24.79 8.67 -9.06
N VAL A 100 -24.34 9.69 -8.32
CA VAL A 100 -23.11 9.62 -7.50
C VAL A 100 -23.44 9.40 -6.03
N LYS A 101 -22.77 8.42 -5.43
CA LYS A 101 -22.89 8.09 -4.00
C LYS A 101 -21.53 7.68 -3.40
N PRO A 102 -21.14 8.19 -2.23
CA PRO A 102 -21.77 9.28 -1.49
C PRO A 102 -21.44 10.65 -2.16
N PRO A 103 -22.28 11.69 -2.01
CA PRO A 103 -22.15 12.96 -2.74
C PRO A 103 -21.01 13.87 -2.27
N GLU A 104 -20.51 13.67 -1.05
CA GLU A 104 -19.43 14.48 -0.45
C GLU A 104 -18.12 14.38 -1.24
N GLY A 105 -17.96 13.28 -1.99
CA GLY A 105 -16.70 12.95 -2.64
C GLY A 105 -15.63 12.53 -1.62
N GLY A 106 -14.49 12.09 -2.14
CA GLY A 106 -13.40 11.57 -1.32
C GLY A 106 -12.56 10.57 -2.10
N SER A 107 -11.87 9.68 -1.38
CA SER A 107 -11.12 8.59 -2.01
C SER A 107 -12.02 7.50 -2.57
N VAL A 108 -13.26 7.36 -2.09
CA VAL A 108 -14.19 6.30 -2.53
C VAL A 108 -15.53 6.90 -2.92
N PHE A 109 -15.99 6.61 -4.13
CA PHE A 109 -17.31 7.01 -4.62
C PHE A 109 -17.81 6.02 -5.67
N SER A 110 -19.11 5.95 -5.85
CA SER A 110 -19.79 5.06 -6.79
C SER A 110 -20.57 5.87 -7.82
N ILE A 111 -20.44 5.49 -9.08
CA ILE A 111 -21.23 6.01 -10.19
C ILE A 111 -22.22 4.92 -10.60
N ILE A 112 -23.51 5.20 -10.42
CA ILE A 112 -24.60 4.29 -10.75
C ILE A 112 -24.78 4.25 -12.27
N THR A 113 -24.71 3.05 -12.83
CA THR A 113 -24.84 2.79 -14.27
C THR A 113 -26.13 2.08 -14.64
N ARG A 114 -26.76 1.41 -13.68
CA ARG A 114 -28.04 0.72 -13.85
C ARG A 114 -28.81 0.72 -12.53
N ILE A 115 -30.11 0.90 -12.61
CA ILE A 115 -30.99 0.81 -11.43
C ILE A 115 -32.16 -0.13 -11.71
N GLU A 116 -32.64 -0.75 -10.65
CA GLU A 116 -33.93 -1.44 -10.56
C GLU A 116 -34.72 -0.73 -9.47
N ALA A 117 -35.75 0.02 -9.86
CA ALA A 117 -36.55 0.83 -8.96
C ALA A 117 -37.92 0.20 -8.75
N THR A 118 -38.30 -0.02 -7.49
CA THR A 118 -39.63 -0.49 -7.08
C THR A 118 -40.35 0.69 -6.42
N PRO A 119 -41.20 1.42 -7.16
CA PRO A 119 -41.91 2.58 -6.64
C PRO A 119 -43.03 2.16 -5.68
N SER A 120 -43.47 3.13 -4.87
CA SER A 120 -44.71 3.05 -4.09
C SER A 120 -44.80 1.86 -3.13
N GLN A 121 -43.69 1.41 -2.55
CA GLN A 121 -43.72 0.40 -1.50
C GLN A 121 -44.37 0.97 -0.23
N ALA A 122 -45.39 0.30 0.28
CA ALA A 122 -46.03 0.61 1.55
C ALA A 122 -46.00 -0.61 2.49
N GLN A 123 -46.19 -0.39 3.79
CA GLN A 123 -46.35 -1.49 4.74
C GLN A 123 -47.68 -2.20 4.50
N GLY A 124 -47.63 -3.51 4.26
CA GLY A 124 -48.81 -4.32 3.96
C GLY A 124 -48.45 -5.79 3.76
N THR A 125 -49.40 -6.56 3.23
CA THR A 125 -49.17 -7.97 2.86
C THR A 125 -49.07 -8.14 1.35
N CYS A 126 -48.15 -8.99 0.91
CA CYS A 126 -47.96 -9.32 -0.50
C CYS A 126 -47.26 -10.67 -0.68
N PRO A 127 -47.34 -11.30 -1.87
CA PRO A 127 -46.51 -12.46 -2.20
C PRO A 127 -45.01 -12.16 -2.06
N GLU A 128 -44.27 -13.09 -1.47
CA GLU A 128 -42.80 -13.06 -1.39
C GLU A 128 -42.14 -13.25 -2.76
N SER A 129 -40.89 -12.80 -2.90
CA SER A 129 -40.08 -13.02 -4.10
C SER A 129 -39.81 -14.51 -4.35
N THR A 130 -39.95 -14.92 -5.61
CA THR A 130 -39.56 -16.26 -6.09
C THR A 130 -38.05 -16.52 -6.04
N ARG A 131 -37.23 -15.48 -5.83
CA ARG A 131 -35.77 -15.59 -5.67
C ARG A 131 -35.36 -16.01 -4.26
N VAL A 132 -36.26 -15.86 -3.28
CA VAL A 132 -36.01 -16.27 -1.90
C VAL A 132 -36.17 -17.79 -1.81
N THR A 133 -35.20 -18.44 -1.17
CA THR A 133 -35.21 -19.89 -0.97
C THR A 133 -36.44 -20.29 -0.15
N ASN A 134 -37.12 -21.37 -0.50
CA ASN A 134 -38.34 -21.85 0.18
C ASN A 134 -39.50 -20.83 0.21
N ALA A 135 -39.54 -19.87 -0.71
CA ALA A 135 -40.67 -18.94 -0.82
C ALA A 135 -41.83 -19.49 -1.66
N THR A 136 -41.57 -20.47 -2.54
CA THR A 136 -42.60 -21.13 -3.34
C THR A 136 -43.42 -22.09 -2.48
N CYS A 137 -44.73 -22.09 -2.68
CA CYS A 137 -45.67 -22.90 -1.92
C CYS A 137 -46.71 -23.53 -2.84
N HIS A 138 -47.29 -24.65 -2.42
CA HIS A 138 -48.42 -25.29 -3.08
C HIS A 138 -49.72 -25.09 -2.29
N SER A 139 -49.62 -25.14 -0.95
CA SER A 139 -50.72 -24.89 -0.03
C SER A 139 -50.30 -24.02 1.16
N ASP A 140 -51.28 -23.57 1.94
CA ASP A 140 -51.05 -22.66 3.07
C ASP A 140 -50.18 -23.31 4.17
N GLU A 141 -50.19 -24.65 4.28
CA GLU A 141 -49.39 -25.41 5.24
C GLU A 141 -47.87 -25.31 4.99
N ASP A 142 -47.45 -25.00 3.76
CA ASP A 142 -46.04 -24.78 3.42
C ASP A 142 -45.50 -23.47 4.00
N CYS A 143 -46.40 -22.56 4.39
CA CYS A 143 -46.07 -21.23 4.91
C CYS A 143 -46.29 -21.19 6.43
N VAL A 144 -45.22 -21.20 7.21
CA VAL A 144 -45.33 -21.11 8.67
C VAL A 144 -45.60 -19.66 9.09
N ALA A 145 -46.74 -19.40 9.73
CA ALA A 145 -47.10 -18.06 10.19
C ALA A 145 -46.14 -17.55 11.29
N GLY A 146 -45.72 -16.29 11.17
CA GLY A 146 -44.81 -15.64 12.12
C GLY A 146 -43.33 -15.98 11.90
N GLU A 147 -43.01 -16.86 10.95
CA GLU A 147 -41.62 -17.17 10.60
C GLU A 147 -40.95 -15.98 9.90
N LEU A 148 -39.73 -15.68 10.34
CA LEU A 148 -38.86 -14.65 9.79
C LEU A 148 -37.73 -15.35 9.02
N ASP A 149 -37.76 -15.28 7.69
CA ASP A 149 -36.63 -15.66 6.87
C ASP A 149 -35.62 -14.50 6.85
N MET A 150 -34.40 -14.75 7.33
CA MET A 150 -33.33 -13.74 7.39
C MET A 150 -32.88 -13.26 6.00
N LEU A 151 -33.14 -14.05 4.95
CA LEU A 151 -32.90 -13.69 3.55
C LEU A 151 -34.19 -13.25 2.83
N GLY A 152 -35.33 -13.28 3.51
CA GLY A 152 -36.64 -12.85 3.00
C GLY A 152 -36.89 -11.35 3.12
N ASN A 153 -38.03 -10.89 2.60
CA ASN A 153 -38.40 -9.47 2.55
C ASN A 153 -39.44 -9.07 3.62
N GLY A 154 -39.97 -10.03 4.39
CA GLY A 154 -40.96 -9.77 5.44
C GLY A 154 -41.26 -10.99 6.32
N VAL A 155 -42.22 -10.84 7.24
CA VAL A 155 -42.70 -11.91 8.13
C VAL A 155 -43.78 -12.71 7.42
N ARG A 156 -43.69 -14.05 7.41
CA ARG A 156 -44.70 -14.89 6.77
C ARG A 156 -46.05 -14.79 7.50
N THR A 157 -47.14 -14.60 6.75
CA THR A 157 -48.51 -14.55 7.31
C THR A 157 -49.12 -15.94 7.46
N GLY A 158 -48.58 -16.94 6.77
CA GLY A 158 -49.07 -18.31 6.74
C GLY A 158 -50.04 -18.64 5.60
N ARG A 159 -50.16 -17.76 4.60
CA ARG A 159 -51.00 -17.98 3.41
C ARG A 159 -50.16 -18.19 2.16
N CYS A 160 -50.58 -19.08 1.29
CA CYS A 160 -49.99 -19.33 -0.01
C CYS A 160 -50.79 -18.60 -1.09
N VAL A 161 -50.24 -17.50 -1.62
CA VAL A 161 -50.95 -16.63 -2.56
C VAL A 161 -50.34 -16.70 -3.97
N PRO A 162 -51.12 -16.50 -5.04
CA PRO A 162 -50.60 -16.40 -6.40
C PRO A 162 -49.58 -15.25 -6.53
N TYR A 163 -48.49 -15.49 -7.26
CA TYR A 163 -47.50 -14.47 -7.57
C TYR A 163 -48.04 -13.45 -8.59
N TYR A 164 -47.39 -12.28 -8.70
CA TYR A 164 -47.85 -11.20 -9.59
C TYR A 164 -47.99 -11.62 -11.07
N HIS A 165 -47.12 -12.52 -11.53
CA HIS A 165 -47.08 -13.00 -12.90
C HIS A 165 -46.82 -14.52 -12.95
N GLY A 166 -47.55 -15.22 -13.84
CA GLY A 166 -47.42 -16.66 -14.03
C GLY A 166 -48.26 -17.50 -13.07
N ASP A 167 -48.08 -18.82 -13.15
CA ASP A 167 -48.86 -19.81 -12.37
C ASP A 167 -48.21 -20.18 -11.03
N SER A 168 -47.06 -19.58 -10.69
CA SER A 168 -46.36 -19.82 -9.44
C SER A 168 -47.09 -19.19 -8.25
N LYS A 169 -47.14 -19.90 -7.12
CA LYS A 169 -47.59 -19.37 -5.83
C LYS A 169 -46.42 -19.23 -4.87
N THR A 170 -46.50 -18.22 -4.02
CA THR A 170 -45.48 -17.90 -3.02
C THR A 170 -46.13 -17.58 -1.69
N CYS A 171 -45.41 -17.81 -0.59
CA CYS A 171 -45.89 -17.42 0.73
C CYS A 171 -46.13 -15.91 0.79
N GLU A 172 -47.24 -15.52 1.41
CA GLU A 172 -47.53 -14.12 1.69
C GLU A 172 -46.70 -13.64 2.89
N VAL A 173 -46.13 -12.45 2.75
CA VAL A 173 -45.33 -11.80 3.79
C VAL A 173 -45.90 -10.43 4.14
N PHE A 174 -45.77 -10.04 5.40
CA PHE A 174 -46.01 -8.70 5.89
C PHE A 174 -44.69 -7.90 5.90
N GLY A 175 -44.66 -6.80 5.15
CA GLY A 175 -43.48 -5.97 5.00
C GLY A 175 -43.68 -4.85 3.98
N TRP A 176 -42.60 -4.46 3.30
CA TRP A 176 -42.65 -3.43 2.26
C TRP A 176 -43.13 -4.02 0.93
N CYS A 177 -44.38 -3.74 0.61
CA CYS A 177 -45.10 -4.30 -0.53
C CYS A 177 -45.36 -3.24 -1.62
N PRO A 178 -45.20 -3.57 -2.91
CA PRO A 178 -44.82 -4.88 -3.47
C PRO A 178 -43.32 -5.20 -3.27
N VAL A 179 -42.96 -6.48 -3.18
CA VAL A 179 -41.55 -6.93 -3.13
C VAL A 179 -40.82 -6.63 -4.45
N GLU A 180 -39.49 -6.43 -4.40
CA GLU A 180 -38.61 -5.97 -5.49
C GLU A 180 -38.89 -6.62 -6.87
N ASP A 181 -39.12 -7.93 -6.89
CA ASP A 181 -39.25 -8.68 -8.14
C ASP A 181 -40.62 -8.55 -8.82
N GLY A 182 -41.64 -8.08 -8.11
CA GLY A 182 -43.02 -7.99 -8.64
C GLY A 182 -43.30 -6.75 -9.48
N ALA A 183 -42.53 -5.67 -9.31
CA ALA A 183 -42.83 -4.36 -9.92
C ALA A 183 -41.59 -3.51 -10.24
N SER A 184 -40.39 -4.10 -10.30
CA SER A 184 -39.18 -3.33 -10.55
C SER A 184 -39.08 -2.85 -12.00
N VAL A 185 -38.87 -1.54 -12.17
CA VAL A 185 -38.57 -0.92 -13.46
C VAL A 185 -37.05 -0.77 -13.57
N SER A 186 -36.46 -1.43 -14.58
CA SER A 186 -35.03 -1.29 -14.84
C SER A 186 -34.74 -0.08 -15.73
N GLN A 187 -33.76 0.74 -15.32
CA GLN A 187 -33.27 1.85 -16.12
C GLN A 187 -31.75 1.75 -16.28
N PHE A 188 -31.28 1.92 -17.51
CA PHE A 188 -29.86 1.79 -17.84
C PHE A 188 -29.27 3.16 -18.21
N LEU A 189 -28.29 3.61 -17.41
CA LEU A 189 -27.57 4.88 -17.56
C LEU A 189 -26.23 4.69 -18.29
N GLY A 190 -25.82 3.44 -18.54
CA GLY A 190 -24.50 3.11 -19.08
C GLY A 190 -24.24 3.56 -20.53
N LYS A 191 -25.21 4.10 -21.26
CA LYS A 191 -24.99 4.61 -22.64
C LYS A 191 -24.13 5.89 -22.67
N MET A 192 -24.38 6.83 -21.75
CA MET A 192 -23.65 8.11 -21.70
C MET A 192 -22.60 8.14 -20.58
N ALA A 193 -22.67 7.22 -19.63
CA ALA A 193 -21.73 7.11 -18.53
C ALA A 193 -20.23 7.08 -18.93
N PRO A 194 -19.80 6.48 -20.08
CA PRO A 194 -18.39 6.55 -20.50
C PRO A 194 -17.86 7.98 -20.69
N ASN A 195 -18.75 8.92 -21.03
CA ASN A 195 -18.41 10.32 -21.28
C ASN A 195 -18.44 11.18 -20.02
N PHE A 196 -18.79 10.60 -18.86
CA PHE A 196 -18.71 11.32 -17.59
C PHE A 196 -17.26 11.64 -17.27
N THR A 197 -17.07 12.82 -16.69
CA THR A 197 -15.75 13.33 -16.32
C THR A 197 -15.60 13.30 -14.81
N ILE A 198 -14.42 12.90 -14.35
CA ILE A 198 -14.08 12.81 -12.94
C ILE A 198 -12.88 13.71 -12.71
N LEU A 199 -13.07 14.74 -11.90
CA LEU A 199 -12.01 15.57 -11.37
C LEU A 199 -11.43 14.89 -10.12
N ILE A 200 -10.14 14.57 -10.14
CA ILE A 200 -9.42 14.03 -8.98
C ILE A 200 -8.38 15.05 -8.54
N LYS A 201 -8.63 15.71 -7.41
CA LYS A 201 -7.67 16.60 -6.74
C LYS A 201 -6.97 15.81 -5.64
N ASN A 202 -5.66 15.64 -5.78
CA ASN A 202 -4.82 14.99 -4.78
C ASN A 202 -3.73 15.96 -4.30
N SER A 203 -3.53 16.00 -2.99
CA SER A 203 -2.43 16.68 -2.32
C SER A 203 -1.70 15.67 -1.44
N ILE A 204 -0.38 15.63 -1.55
CA ILE A 204 0.50 14.84 -0.70
C ILE A 204 1.34 15.75 0.20
N HIS A 205 1.62 15.27 1.40
CA HIS A 205 2.56 15.86 2.34
C HIS A 205 3.46 14.78 2.92
N TYR A 206 4.76 15.06 2.97
CA TYR A 206 5.80 14.26 3.59
C TYR A 206 6.29 15.01 4.84
N PRO A 207 5.72 14.73 6.04
CA PRO A 207 6.00 15.48 7.26
C PRO A 207 7.48 15.53 7.62
N LYS A 208 8.19 14.40 7.46
CA LYS A 208 9.62 14.31 7.80
C LYS A 208 10.48 15.28 6.99
N PHE A 209 10.13 15.50 5.73
CA PHE A 209 10.87 16.39 4.82
C PHE A 209 10.21 17.75 4.63
N GLN A 210 9.05 17.99 5.27
CA GLN A 210 8.21 19.19 5.12
C GLN A 210 7.91 19.52 3.64
N PHE A 211 7.73 18.49 2.82
CA PHE A 211 7.49 18.64 1.38
C PHE A 211 6.02 18.40 1.06
N SER A 212 5.40 19.31 0.33
CA SER A 212 4.02 19.18 -0.14
C SER A 212 3.93 19.39 -1.64
N LYS A 213 3.13 18.56 -2.31
CA LYS A 213 2.85 18.73 -3.74
C LYS A 213 1.45 18.24 -4.07
N GLY A 214 0.84 18.85 -5.09
CA GLY A 214 -0.45 18.42 -5.62
C GLY A 214 -0.34 17.98 -7.07
N ASN A 215 -1.32 17.22 -7.54
CA ASN A 215 -1.39 16.79 -8.94
C ASN A 215 -1.94 17.84 -9.91
N ILE A 216 -2.34 19.01 -9.41
CA ILE A 216 -2.90 20.11 -10.18
C ILE A 216 -1.82 21.17 -10.35
N GLU A 217 -1.47 21.48 -11.59
CA GLU A 217 -0.51 22.54 -11.90
C GLU A 217 -1.08 23.91 -11.49
N MET A 218 -0.28 24.74 -10.82
CA MET A 218 -0.69 26.10 -10.43
C MET A 218 -0.62 27.05 -11.65
N ARG A 219 -1.58 26.94 -12.56
CA ARG A 219 -1.67 27.76 -13.78
C ARG A 219 -2.92 28.65 -13.76
N LYS A 220 -2.78 29.94 -14.12
CA LYS A 220 -3.84 30.95 -14.03
C LYS A 220 -4.80 30.96 -15.23
N ASP A 221 -4.56 30.10 -16.21
CA ASP A 221 -5.01 30.30 -17.59
C ASP A 221 -6.35 29.59 -17.90
N GLY A 222 -7.11 29.21 -16.86
CA GLY A 222 -8.38 28.50 -17.04
C GLY A 222 -8.24 27.10 -17.68
N TYR A 223 -7.05 26.52 -17.70
CA TYR A 223 -6.75 25.23 -18.34
C TYR A 223 -7.67 24.09 -17.87
N LEU A 224 -8.10 24.13 -16.59
CA LEU A 224 -9.04 23.18 -15.99
C LEU A 224 -10.41 23.14 -16.69
N LYS A 225 -10.75 24.12 -17.53
CA LYS A 225 -12.02 24.12 -18.28
C LYS A 225 -12.01 23.17 -19.47
N HIS A 226 -10.84 22.89 -20.06
CA HIS A 226 -10.74 22.18 -21.34
C HIS A 226 -9.77 21.00 -21.31
N CYS A 227 -8.95 20.86 -20.27
CA CYS A 227 -8.00 19.77 -20.21
C CYS A 227 -8.70 18.41 -20.04
N LEU A 228 -8.12 17.39 -20.65
CA LEU A 228 -8.40 15.99 -20.39
C LEU A 228 -7.06 15.31 -20.10
N PHE A 229 -7.07 14.37 -19.16
CA PHE A 229 -5.88 13.62 -18.80
C PHE A 229 -5.34 12.83 -19.99
N ASP A 230 -4.03 12.93 -20.18
CA ASP A 230 -3.25 12.14 -21.11
C ASP A 230 -1.84 11.98 -20.53
N GLU A 231 -1.29 10.77 -20.56
CA GLU A 231 -0.02 10.48 -19.90
C GLU A 231 1.17 11.21 -20.53
N ALA A 232 1.14 11.43 -21.86
CA ALA A 232 2.24 12.04 -22.59
C ALA A 232 2.12 13.57 -22.70
N SER A 233 0.91 14.06 -22.98
CA SER A 233 0.67 15.47 -23.29
C SER A 233 0.15 16.28 -22.10
N HIS A 234 -0.63 15.68 -21.19
CA HIS A 234 -1.37 16.38 -20.15
C HIS A 234 -1.35 15.67 -18.78
N LEU A 235 -0.15 15.31 -18.31
CA LEU A 235 0.06 14.57 -17.06
C LEU A 235 -0.58 15.24 -15.82
N TYR A 236 -0.58 16.56 -15.77
CA TYR A 236 -1.11 17.36 -14.65
C TYR A 236 -2.59 17.73 -14.80
N CYS A 237 -3.29 17.23 -15.82
CA CYS A 237 -4.73 17.44 -15.92
C CYS A 237 -5.47 16.48 -14.97
N PRO A 238 -6.22 16.99 -13.97
CA PRO A 238 -6.91 16.15 -13.00
C PRO A 238 -8.24 15.57 -13.52
N ILE A 239 -8.59 15.76 -14.79
CA ILE A 239 -9.91 15.41 -15.35
C ILE A 239 -9.81 14.17 -16.21
N PHE A 240 -10.46 13.10 -15.77
CA PHE A 240 -10.45 11.79 -16.41
C PHE A 240 -11.83 11.48 -16.99
N ARG A 241 -11.90 10.86 -18.17
CA ARG A 241 -13.14 10.26 -18.65
C ARG A 241 -13.34 8.91 -17.98
N LEU A 242 -14.57 8.62 -17.55
CA LEU A 242 -14.88 7.33 -16.92
C LEU A 242 -14.62 6.16 -17.88
N GLY A 243 -14.95 6.31 -19.18
CA GLY A 243 -14.64 5.31 -20.19
C GLY A 243 -13.14 5.02 -20.31
N PHE A 244 -12.31 6.07 -20.29
CA PHE A 244 -10.85 5.94 -20.31
C PHE A 244 -10.32 5.17 -19.10
N ILE A 245 -10.82 5.46 -17.89
CA ILE A 245 -10.41 4.74 -16.67
C ILE A 245 -10.70 3.23 -16.80
N VAL A 246 -11.88 2.88 -17.29
CA VAL A 246 -12.31 1.47 -17.42
C VAL A 246 -11.51 0.75 -18.53
N GLU A 247 -11.26 1.43 -19.64
CA GLU A 247 -10.44 0.91 -20.74
C GLU A 247 -8.98 0.67 -20.31
N GLN A 248 -8.38 1.63 -19.59
CA GLN A 248 -7.02 1.47 -19.05
C GLN A 248 -6.92 0.38 -17.98
N ALA A 249 -8.01 0.07 -17.29
CA ALA A 249 -8.10 -1.08 -16.39
C ALA A 249 -8.26 -2.43 -17.12
N GLY A 250 -8.37 -2.42 -18.46
CA GLY A 250 -8.51 -3.62 -19.30
C GLY A 250 -9.91 -4.23 -19.30
N GLU A 251 -10.95 -3.46 -18.99
CA GLU A 251 -12.33 -3.96 -18.84
C GLU A 251 -13.28 -3.41 -19.91
N ASN A 252 -14.33 -4.18 -20.23
CA ASN A 252 -15.38 -3.72 -21.14
C ASN A 252 -16.43 -2.92 -20.37
N PHE A 253 -16.59 -1.64 -20.74
CA PHE A 253 -17.52 -0.75 -20.07
C PHE A 253 -18.97 -1.25 -20.07
N THR A 254 -19.45 -1.82 -21.18
CA THR A 254 -20.86 -2.23 -21.30
C THR A 254 -21.19 -3.40 -20.37
N GLU A 255 -20.26 -4.35 -20.24
CA GLU A 255 -20.39 -5.46 -19.32
C GLU A 255 -20.32 -4.97 -17.87
N LEU A 256 -19.30 -4.19 -17.55
CA LEU A 256 -19.09 -3.62 -16.22
C LEU A 256 -20.27 -2.74 -15.77
N ALA A 257 -20.90 -2.00 -16.69
CA ALA A 257 -22.07 -1.17 -16.41
C ALA A 257 -23.34 -1.98 -16.09
N ARG A 258 -23.44 -3.25 -16.54
CA ARG A 258 -24.58 -4.13 -16.21
C ARG A 258 -24.42 -4.79 -14.85
N THR A 259 -23.26 -5.34 -14.57
CA THR A 259 -22.98 -6.09 -13.33
C THR A 259 -22.53 -5.19 -12.19
N GLY A 260 -21.98 -4.03 -12.50
CA GLY A 260 -21.17 -3.23 -11.60
C GLY A 260 -19.80 -3.84 -11.36
N GLY A 261 -18.91 -3.07 -10.73
CA GLY A 261 -17.61 -3.53 -10.28
C GLY A 261 -16.83 -2.43 -9.56
N VAL A 262 -15.60 -2.73 -9.17
CA VAL A 262 -14.74 -1.84 -8.39
C VAL A 262 -13.45 -1.59 -9.16
N ILE A 263 -13.18 -0.32 -9.49
CA ILE A 263 -11.98 0.12 -10.20
C ILE A 263 -11.12 0.98 -9.27
N GLY A 264 -9.84 0.65 -9.19
CA GLY A 264 -8.83 1.41 -8.48
C GLY A 264 -8.14 2.41 -9.41
N VAL A 265 -8.09 3.67 -8.98
CA VAL A 265 -7.25 4.72 -9.57
C VAL A 265 -6.07 4.92 -8.64
N ILE A 266 -4.90 4.45 -9.04
CA ILE A 266 -3.70 4.46 -8.19
C ILE A 266 -2.83 5.63 -8.61
N ILE A 267 -2.52 6.51 -7.66
CA ILE A 267 -1.62 7.65 -7.84
C ILE A 267 -0.34 7.37 -7.06
N ASN A 268 0.76 7.13 -7.76
CA ASN A 268 2.06 6.89 -7.15
C ASN A 268 2.96 8.13 -7.22
N TRP A 269 3.49 8.53 -6.06
CA TRP A 269 4.42 9.64 -5.89
C TRP A 269 5.78 9.11 -5.42
N ASP A 270 6.63 8.74 -6.37
CA ASP A 270 8.01 8.34 -6.11
C ASP A 270 8.93 9.53 -6.37
N CYS A 271 9.36 10.18 -5.29
CA CYS A 271 10.00 11.48 -5.34
C CYS A 271 11.41 11.45 -4.76
N ASP A 272 12.36 11.85 -5.59
CA ASP A 272 13.72 12.14 -5.18
C ASP A 272 13.83 13.64 -4.84
N LEU A 273 13.87 13.96 -3.54
CA LEU A 273 13.91 15.33 -3.03
C LEU A 273 15.31 15.95 -3.07
N ASP A 274 16.32 15.22 -3.56
CA ASP A 274 17.62 15.82 -3.91
C ASP A 274 17.55 16.54 -5.26
N LEU A 275 16.56 16.17 -6.09
CA LEU A 275 16.26 16.82 -7.36
C LEU A 275 15.23 17.95 -7.16
N PRO A 276 15.10 18.87 -8.14
CA PRO A 276 14.07 19.89 -8.10
C PRO A 276 12.67 19.29 -8.00
N ALA A 277 11.79 19.98 -7.29
CA ALA A 277 10.39 19.56 -7.08
C ALA A 277 9.62 19.32 -8.38
N SER A 278 10.04 19.89 -9.51
CA SER A 278 9.48 19.66 -10.84
C SER A 278 9.57 18.21 -11.31
N ASN A 279 10.55 17.43 -10.81
CA ASN A 279 10.78 16.06 -11.24
C ASN A 279 9.94 15.04 -10.46
N CYS A 280 9.37 15.44 -9.33
CA CYS A 280 8.46 14.65 -8.51
C CYS A 280 7.04 14.70 -9.12
N ASN A 281 6.73 13.81 -10.05
CA ASN A 281 5.46 13.81 -10.79
C ASN A 281 4.55 12.65 -10.37
N PRO A 282 3.21 12.83 -10.38
CA PRO A 282 2.30 11.73 -10.11
C PRO A 282 2.34 10.73 -11.27
N LYS A 283 2.32 9.44 -10.96
CA LYS A 283 2.11 8.36 -11.94
C LYS A 283 0.76 7.71 -11.69
N TYR A 284 -0.09 7.69 -12.72
CA TYR A 284 -1.43 7.12 -12.65
C TYR A 284 -1.43 5.70 -13.18
N SER A 285 -2.11 4.80 -12.49
CA SER A 285 -2.39 3.45 -12.98
C SER A 285 -3.81 3.03 -12.61
N PHE A 286 -4.41 2.20 -13.45
CA PHE A 286 -5.81 1.82 -13.34
C PHE A 286 -5.91 0.30 -13.29
N ARG A 287 -6.69 -0.23 -12.35
CA ARG A 287 -6.91 -1.68 -12.24
C ARG A 287 -8.29 -2.00 -11.70
N ARG A 288 -8.83 -3.16 -12.06
CA ARG A 288 -9.99 -3.71 -11.36
C ARG A 288 -9.56 -4.28 -10.00
N LEU A 289 -10.34 -3.99 -8.96
CA LEU A 289 -10.09 -4.42 -7.58
C LEU A 289 -10.95 -5.62 -7.16
N ASP A 290 -12.15 -5.78 -7.73
CA ASP A 290 -13.03 -6.91 -7.45
C ASP A 290 -12.68 -8.14 -8.31
N PRO A 291 -12.79 -9.36 -7.75
CA PRO A 291 -12.48 -10.58 -8.47
C PRO A 291 -13.54 -10.91 -9.53
N LYS A 292 -13.12 -10.97 -10.80
CA LYS A 292 -13.99 -11.15 -11.98
C LYS A 292 -14.73 -12.50 -12.04
N HIS A 293 -14.12 -13.58 -11.52
CA HIS A 293 -14.57 -14.97 -11.75
C HIS A 293 -15.11 -15.68 -10.52
N THR A 294 -15.66 -14.94 -9.56
CA THR A 294 -16.24 -15.54 -8.34
C THR A 294 -17.75 -15.69 -8.49
N PRO A 295 -18.31 -16.91 -8.58
CA PRO A 295 -19.75 -17.13 -8.79
C PRO A 295 -20.62 -16.56 -7.67
N ALA A 296 -20.07 -16.46 -6.45
CA ALA A 296 -20.80 -16.04 -5.26
C ALA A 296 -21.18 -14.56 -5.24
N SER A 297 -20.49 -13.69 -5.97
CA SER A 297 -20.79 -12.25 -6.04
C SER A 297 -20.15 -11.61 -7.26
N SER A 298 -20.76 -11.78 -8.43
CA SER A 298 -20.30 -11.11 -9.65
C SER A 298 -20.78 -9.65 -9.67
N GLY A 299 -19.86 -8.72 -9.42
CA GLY A 299 -20.06 -7.28 -9.59
C GLY A 299 -20.32 -6.50 -8.30
N TYR A 300 -20.89 -5.30 -8.46
CA TYR A 300 -21.11 -4.34 -7.36
C TYR A 300 -22.51 -3.76 -7.43
N ASN A 301 -23.29 -3.99 -6.37
CA ASN A 301 -24.61 -3.43 -6.21
C ASN A 301 -24.90 -3.07 -4.75
N PHE A 302 -25.81 -2.13 -4.55
CA PHE A 302 -26.29 -1.75 -3.22
C PHE A 302 -27.74 -1.29 -3.31
N ARG A 303 -28.46 -1.35 -2.18
CA ARG A 303 -29.86 -0.93 -2.07
C ARG A 303 -29.98 0.28 -1.19
N PHE A 304 -30.86 1.20 -1.57
CA PHE A 304 -31.27 2.32 -0.74
C PHE A 304 -32.73 2.65 -1.01
N ALA A 305 -33.37 3.39 -0.10
CA ALA A 305 -34.77 3.77 -0.23
C ALA A 305 -34.93 5.28 -0.15
N LYS A 306 -35.86 5.82 -0.94
CA LYS A 306 -36.34 7.20 -0.83
C LYS A 306 -37.72 7.16 -0.18
N TYR A 307 -37.82 7.67 1.05
CA TYR A 307 -39.08 7.71 1.82
C TYR A 307 -39.88 8.98 1.51
N TYR A 308 -41.19 8.85 1.42
CA TYR A 308 -42.14 9.93 1.24
C TYR A 308 -43.51 9.54 1.80
N MET A 309 -44.44 10.49 1.88
CA MET A 309 -45.79 10.22 2.36
C MET A 309 -46.81 10.43 1.25
N ILE A 310 -47.74 9.48 1.11
CA ILE A 310 -48.91 9.60 0.23
C ILE A 310 -50.14 9.38 1.09
N ASN A 311 -51.10 10.33 1.08
CA ASN A 311 -52.37 10.23 1.80
C ASN A 311 -52.23 9.86 3.30
N GLY A 312 -51.19 10.37 3.97
CA GLY A 312 -50.91 10.09 5.38
C GLY A 312 -50.25 8.72 5.65
N SER A 313 -50.00 7.92 4.62
CA SER A 313 -49.29 6.64 4.70
C SER A 313 -47.82 6.77 4.29
N THR A 314 -46.92 6.22 5.11
CA THR A 314 -45.48 6.17 4.82
C THR A 314 -45.22 5.22 3.66
N THR A 315 -44.69 5.76 2.57
CA THR A 315 -44.36 5.03 1.35
C THR A 315 -42.86 5.19 1.06
N ARG A 316 -42.26 4.24 0.33
CA ARG A 316 -40.89 4.38 -0.15
C ARG A 316 -40.74 3.90 -1.58
N THR A 317 -39.75 4.45 -2.27
CA THR A 317 -39.23 3.87 -3.50
C THR A 317 -37.93 3.16 -3.16
N LEU A 318 -37.93 1.83 -3.28
CA LEU A 318 -36.73 1.02 -3.13
C LEU A 318 -35.94 1.08 -4.44
N ILE A 319 -34.65 1.34 -4.33
CA ILE A 319 -33.75 1.42 -5.47
C ILE A 319 -32.60 0.47 -5.22
N LYS A 320 -32.45 -0.51 -6.11
CA LYS A 320 -31.27 -1.33 -6.20
C LYS A 320 -30.38 -0.81 -7.32
N ALA A 321 -29.22 -0.31 -6.95
CA ALA A 321 -28.28 0.33 -7.84
C ALA A 321 -27.12 -0.61 -8.14
N TYR A 322 -26.76 -0.68 -9.41
CA TYR A 322 -25.55 -1.30 -9.94
C TYR A 322 -24.68 -0.17 -10.49
N GLY A 323 -23.39 -0.25 -10.22
CA GLY A 323 -22.50 0.85 -10.57
C GLY A 323 -21.04 0.49 -10.53
N ILE A 324 -20.24 1.48 -10.89
CA ILE A 324 -18.78 1.40 -10.84
C ILE A 324 -18.35 2.16 -9.59
N ARG A 325 -17.77 1.45 -8.64
CA ARG A 325 -17.12 2.05 -7.48
C ARG A 325 -15.68 2.38 -7.85
N ILE A 326 -15.29 3.64 -7.66
CA ILE A 326 -13.94 4.15 -7.90
C ILE A 326 -13.26 4.33 -6.54
N ASP A 327 -12.13 3.64 -6.37
CA ASP A 327 -11.27 3.76 -5.20
C ASP A 327 -9.96 4.45 -5.62
N VAL A 328 -9.79 5.72 -5.23
CA VAL A 328 -8.57 6.49 -5.45
C VAL A 328 -7.57 6.16 -4.34
N ILE A 329 -6.50 5.46 -4.73
CA ILE A 329 -5.48 4.94 -3.82
C ILE A 329 -4.19 5.73 -4.06
N VAL A 330 -3.68 6.38 -3.02
CA VAL A 330 -2.45 7.17 -3.11
C VAL A 330 -1.32 6.42 -2.45
N HIS A 331 -0.26 6.17 -3.21
CA HIS A 331 1.00 5.62 -2.72
C HIS A 331 2.11 6.62 -2.96
N GLY A 332 3.17 6.51 -2.17
CA GLY A 332 4.34 7.32 -2.40
C GLY A 332 5.48 7.00 -1.47
N GLN A 333 6.67 7.37 -1.94
CA GLN A 333 7.89 7.40 -1.18
C GLN A 333 8.66 8.67 -1.53
N ALA A 334 9.26 9.28 -0.52
CA ALA A 334 10.19 10.38 -0.69
C ALA A 334 11.57 9.98 -0.17
N GLY A 335 12.62 10.28 -0.94
CA GLY A 335 14.01 10.14 -0.51
C GLY A 335 14.70 11.50 -0.49
N LYS A 336 15.45 11.80 0.56
CA LYS A 336 16.29 12.99 0.65
C LYS A 336 17.65 12.65 1.25
N PHE A 337 18.71 13.24 0.75
CA PHE A 337 20.06 13.06 1.26
C PHE A 337 20.11 13.26 2.78
N SER A 338 20.74 12.30 3.46
CA SER A 338 20.97 12.36 4.89
C SER A 338 22.34 11.81 5.26
N LEU A 339 23.03 12.52 6.15
CA LEU A 339 24.39 12.17 6.55
C LEU A 339 24.44 10.84 7.32
N ILE A 340 23.44 10.57 8.16
CA ILE A 340 23.40 9.38 9.02
C ILE A 340 23.44 8.08 8.21
N PRO A 341 22.48 7.80 7.29
CA PRO A 341 22.51 6.57 6.49
C PRO A 341 23.73 6.53 5.56
N THR A 342 24.22 7.68 5.08
CA THR A 342 25.44 7.75 4.27
C THR A 342 26.66 7.24 5.04
N ILE A 343 26.87 7.70 6.29
CA ILE A 343 27.99 7.26 7.13
C ILE A 343 27.86 5.78 7.48
N ILE A 344 26.66 5.31 7.84
CA ILE A 344 26.43 3.89 8.16
C ILE A 344 26.76 3.01 6.96
N ASN A 345 26.29 3.36 5.76
CA ASN A 345 26.56 2.58 4.55
C ASN A 345 28.04 2.66 4.12
N LEU A 346 28.70 3.80 4.33
CA LEU A 346 30.14 3.94 4.09
C LEU A 346 30.96 3.08 5.06
N ALA A 347 30.63 3.09 6.35
CA ALA A 347 31.26 2.24 7.35
C ALA A 347 31.05 0.75 7.00
N THR A 348 29.83 0.38 6.59
CA THR A 348 29.51 -0.99 6.13
C THR A 348 30.31 -1.37 4.89
N ALA A 349 30.51 -0.45 3.94
CA ALA A 349 31.35 -0.70 2.77
C ALA A 349 32.82 -0.94 3.16
N LEU A 350 33.37 -0.11 4.06
CA LEU A 350 34.75 -0.23 4.54
C LEU A 350 35.00 -1.51 5.33
N THR A 351 34.07 -1.91 6.20
CA THR A 351 34.18 -3.17 6.95
C THR A 351 34.04 -4.39 6.04
N SER A 352 33.19 -4.31 5.00
CA SER A 352 32.99 -5.39 4.04
C SER A 352 34.24 -5.70 3.20
N ILE A 353 35.13 -4.72 2.98
CA ILE A 353 36.43 -4.96 2.33
C ILE A 353 37.27 -5.99 3.10
N GLY A 354 37.08 -6.10 4.43
CA GLY A 354 37.72 -7.10 5.28
C GLY A 354 37.32 -8.55 4.96
N VAL A 355 36.18 -8.79 4.33
CA VAL A 355 35.81 -10.15 3.87
C VAL A 355 36.81 -10.65 2.82
N GLY A 356 37.38 -9.74 2.02
CA GLY A 356 38.41 -10.08 1.05
C GLY A 356 39.69 -10.62 1.67
N SER A 357 40.09 -10.14 2.86
CA SER A 357 41.28 -10.66 3.53
C SER A 357 41.03 -12.06 4.10
N PHE A 358 39.85 -12.33 4.65
CA PHE A 358 39.46 -13.67 5.10
C PHE A 358 39.49 -14.69 3.94
N LEU A 359 38.90 -14.32 2.79
CA LEU A 359 38.91 -15.17 1.60
C LEU A 359 40.33 -15.43 1.09
N CYS A 360 41.17 -14.38 1.03
CA CYS A 360 42.57 -14.53 0.59
C CYS A 360 43.41 -15.32 1.58
N ASP A 361 43.14 -15.22 2.88
CA ASP A 361 43.78 -16.03 3.92
C ASP A 361 43.41 -17.50 3.78
N TRP A 362 42.14 -17.80 3.50
CA TRP A 362 41.69 -19.17 3.23
C TRP A 362 42.36 -19.73 1.96
N ILE A 363 42.45 -18.95 0.89
CA ILE A 363 43.14 -19.34 -0.35
C ILE A 363 44.64 -19.57 -0.09
N LEU A 364 45.30 -18.66 0.63
CA LEU A 364 46.71 -18.74 0.96
C LEU A 364 47.03 -20.02 1.76
N LEU A 365 46.25 -20.30 2.80
CA LEU A 365 46.48 -21.43 3.70
C LEU A 365 46.07 -22.78 3.10
N THR A 366 45.06 -22.81 2.23
CA THR A 366 44.55 -24.06 1.63
C THR A 366 45.30 -24.44 0.36
N PHE A 367 45.51 -23.50 -0.57
CA PHE A 367 46.02 -23.79 -1.91
C PHE A 367 47.49 -23.40 -2.12
N MET A 368 47.99 -22.42 -1.37
CA MET A 368 49.34 -21.85 -1.60
C MET A 368 50.35 -22.23 -0.52
N ASN A 369 49.95 -23.00 0.49
CA ASN A 369 50.77 -23.36 1.64
C ASN A 369 51.77 -24.51 1.37
N LYS A 370 52.53 -24.42 0.27
CA LYS A 370 53.60 -25.38 -0.03
C LYS A 370 54.68 -25.30 1.07
N ASN A 371 55.06 -26.45 1.63
CA ASN A 371 56.04 -26.61 2.72
C ASN A 371 55.70 -25.90 4.04
N LYS A 372 54.43 -25.56 4.33
CA LYS A 372 53.99 -24.89 5.58
C LYS A 372 54.67 -23.53 5.87
N VAL A 373 55.36 -22.93 4.89
CA VAL A 373 56.16 -21.71 5.07
C VAL A 373 55.29 -20.52 5.49
N TYR A 374 54.07 -20.42 4.96
CA TYR A 374 53.14 -19.35 5.32
C TYR A 374 52.48 -19.61 6.69
N SER A 375 52.15 -20.87 7.01
CA SER A 375 51.64 -21.23 8.35
C SER A 375 52.64 -20.96 9.46
N HIS A 376 53.92 -21.27 9.27
CA HIS A 376 54.96 -21.02 10.27
C HIS A 376 55.24 -19.52 10.51
N LYS A 377 54.97 -18.67 9.52
CA LYS A 377 55.11 -17.22 9.69
C LYS A 377 53.85 -16.58 10.28
N LYS A 378 52.68 -17.20 10.11
CA LYS A 378 51.38 -16.68 10.57
C LYS A 378 50.99 -17.14 11.97
N PHE A 379 51.36 -18.36 12.35
CA PHE A 379 51.01 -18.96 13.63
C PHE A 379 52.28 -19.24 14.44
N ASP A 380 52.42 -18.60 15.59
CA ASP A 380 53.35 -19.03 16.61
C ASP A 380 52.70 -20.17 17.39
N LYS A 381 53.39 -21.32 17.47
CA LYS A 381 52.93 -22.44 18.29
C LYS A 381 53.36 -22.21 19.71
N ASP A 382 52.42 -21.89 20.58
CA ASP A 382 52.69 -21.81 22.00
C ASP A 382 52.56 -23.21 22.62
N SER A 383 53.68 -23.83 22.96
CA SER A 383 53.73 -25.14 23.62
C SER A 383 53.83 -24.95 25.13
N THR A 384 52.79 -24.38 25.73
CA THR A 384 52.67 -24.19 27.19
C THR A 384 51.60 -25.11 27.76
N LEU A 385 51.89 -26.43 27.80
CA LEU A 385 51.28 -27.31 28.80
C LEU A 385 52.10 -28.60 29.05
N THR A 386 53.37 -28.47 29.42
CA THR A 386 54.10 -29.47 30.23
C THR A 386 55.42 -28.89 30.71
N ASP A 387 55.38 -28.04 31.74
CA ASP A 387 56.49 -27.95 32.70
C ASP A 387 55.93 -27.61 34.10
N PRO A 388 55.88 -28.56 35.05
CA PRO A 388 55.43 -28.30 36.41
C PRO A 388 56.50 -27.59 37.28
N ARG A 389 57.57 -27.02 36.70
CA ARG A 389 58.64 -26.38 37.48
C ARG A 389 58.97 -24.98 36.97
N GLY A 390 58.02 -24.06 37.11
CA GLY A 390 58.25 -22.66 36.76
C GLY A 390 57.23 -21.68 37.35
N LEU A 391 56.69 -21.97 38.54
CA LEU A 391 55.81 -21.05 39.28
C LEU A 391 56.54 -20.49 40.51
N ALA A 392 57.75 -20.00 40.28
CA ALA A 392 58.43 -19.11 41.22
C ALA A 392 59.20 -18.07 40.42
N GLN A 393 58.80 -16.80 40.61
CA GLN A 393 59.42 -15.56 40.12
C GLN A 393 59.01 -15.11 38.71
N LEU A 394 57.86 -14.43 38.64
CA LEU A 394 57.81 -12.97 38.49
C LEU A 394 56.38 -12.45 38.74
#